data_AF-A0A2D7BPM2-F1
#
_entry.id   AF-A0A2D7BPM2-F1
#
_cell.length_a   1.000
_cell.length_b   1.000
_cell.length_c   1.000
_cell.angle_alpha   90.00
_cell.angle_beta   90.00
_cell.angle_gamma   90.00
#
_symmetry.space_group_name_H-M   'P 1'
#
loop_
_entity.id
_entity.type
_entity.pdbx_description
1 polymer ?
#
loop_
_entity_poly.entity_id
_entity_poly.type
_entity_poly.pdbx_seq_one_letter_code
_entity_poly.pdbx_strand_id
1 'polypeptide(L)'
;MENIKELIEEINSRKPKDYEKMSIKEVSNELHKVMEFEQMIVKKIKLFEDDHQEPDLIKYAKMIYKKIIERETSLIQETYLKKIDSQYLNS
;
A
#
# COMPACT_ATOMS: atom_id res chain seq x y z
N MET A 1 -17.85 -9.32 -13.44
CA MET A 1 -17.70 -7.85 -13.32
C MET A 1 -17.16 -7.65 -11.92
N GLU A 2 -15.92 -7.16 -11.79
CA GLU A 2 -15.31 -6.94 -10.47
C GLU A 2 -16.24 -6.01 -9.65
N ASN A 3 -16.46 -6.32 -8.38
CA ASN A 3 -17.33 -5.54 -7.49
C ASN A 3 -16.48 -4.83 -6.42
N ILE A 4 -16.91 -3.66 -5.95
CA ILE A 4 -16.29 -2.95 -4.81
C ILE A 4 -16.03 -3.86 -3.60
N LYS A 5 -16.84 -4.90 -3.37
CA LYS A 5 -16.61 -5.90 -2.31
C LYS A 5 -15.33 -6.72 -2.51
N GLU A 6 -15.06 -7.16 -3.74
CA GLU A 6 -13.84 -7.89 -4.08
C GLU A 6 -12.60 -6.98 -3.93
N LEU A 7 -12.72 -5.70 -4.29
CA LEU A 7 -11.65 -4.72 -4.04
C LEU A 7 -11.38 -4.53 -2.54
N ILE A 8 -12.43 -4.46 -1.73
CA ILE A 8 -12.31 -4.35 -0.27
C ILE A 8 -11.60 -5.57 0.31
N GLU A 9 -11.92 -6.77 -0.17
CA GLU A 9 -11.23 -8.01 0.23
C GLU A 9 -9.76 -7.99 -0.18
N GLU A 10 -9.47 -7.57 -1.41
CA GLU A 10 -8.10 -7.40 -1.93
C GLU A 10 -7.29 -6.45 -1.02
N ILE A 11 -7.85 -5.27 -0.70
CA ILE A 11 -7.21 -4.29 0.19
C ILE A 11 -6.96 -4.89 1.58
N ASN A 12 -7.96 -5.54 2.18
CA ASN A 12 -7.84 -6.11 3.53
C ASN A 12 -6.90 -7.33 3.60
N SER A 13 -6.71 -8.05 2.49
CA SER A 13 -5.80 -9.18 2.42
C SER A 13 -4.33 -8.74 2.47
N ARG A 14 -4.05 -7.48 2.12
CA ARG A 14 -2.70 -6.92 2.09
C ARG A 14 -2.13 -6.82 3.50
N LYS A 15 -0.97 -7.43 3.71
CA LYS A 15 -0.24 -7.42 4.98
C LYS A 15 1.16 -6.89 4.78
N PRO A 16 1.69 -6.09 5.73
CA PRO A 16 3.09 -5.69 5.73
C PRO A 16 4.00 -6.91 5.72
N LYS A 17 5.14 -6.79 5.04
CA LYS A 17 6.19 -7.82 5.04
C LYS A 17 7.19 -7.54 6.17
N ASP A 18 8.06 -8.50 6.41
CA ASP A 18 9.19 -8.35 7.32
C ASP A 18 10.34 -7.61 6.59
N TYR A 19 10.23 -6.28 6.49
CA TYR A 19 11.19 -5.44 5.77
C TYR A 19 12.59 -5.43 6.42
N GLU A 20 12.68 -5.69 7.73
CA GLU A 20 13.96 -5.72 8.45
C GLU A 20 14.87 -6.84 7.94
N LYS A 21 14.30 -7.97 7.50
CA LYS A 21 15.04 -9.08 6.89
C LYS A 21 15.47 -8.84 5.44
N MET A 22 15.01 -7.76 4.81
CA MET A 22 15.32 -7.45 3.42
C MET A 22 16.60 -6.61 3.29
N SER A 23 17.27 -6.71 2.15
CA SER A 23 18.34 -5.78 1.76
C SER A 23 17.79 -4.39 1.48
N ILE A 24 18.66 -3.38 1.51
CA ILE A 24 18.26 -1.98 1.25
C ILE A 24 17.62 -1.79 -0.14
N LYS A 25 18.12 -2.52 -1.15
CA LYS A 25 17.58 -2.52 -2.51
C LYS A 25 16.18 -3.16 -2.56
N GLU A 26 15.97 -4.24 -1.82
CA GLU A 26 14.65 -4.88 -1.72
C GLU A 26 13.64 -3.97 -1.00
N VAL A 27 14.03 -3.34 0.11
CA VAL A 27 13.18 -2.35 0.81
C VAL A 27 12.80 -1.20 -0.12
N SER A 28 13.76 -0.67 -0.89
CA SER A 28 13.49 0.36 -1.91
C SER A 28 12.50 -0.10 -2.97
N ASN A 29 12.56 -1.36 -3.39
CA ASN A 29 11.66 -1.94 -4.38
C ASN A 29 10.25 -2.16 -3.80
N GLU A 30 10.13 -2.50 -2.52
CA GLU A 30 8.82 -2.62 -1.87
C GLU A 30 8.09 -1.28 -1.82
N LEU A 31 8.80 -0.15 -1.66
CA LEU A 31 8.15 1.18 -1.76
C LEU A 31 7.49 1.38 -3.13
N HIS A 32 8.18 1.01 -4.22
CA HIS A 32 7.63 1.10 -5.57
C HIS A 32 6.38 0.23 -5.72
N LYS A 33 6.40 -0.99 -5.20
CA LYS A 33 5.22 -1.89 -5.24
C LYS A 33 4.04 -1.35 -4.44
N VAL A 34 4.28 -0.67 -3.32
CA VAL A 34 3.21 0.00 -2.55
C VAL A 34 2.58 1.12 -3.38
N MET A 35 3.40 1.92 -4.06
CA MET A 35 2.90 3.00 -4.93
C MET A 35 2.12 2.46 -6.14
N GLU A 36 2.60 1.40 -6.80
CA GLU A 36 1.88 0.74 -7.89
C GLU A 36 0.52 0.20 -7.44
N PHE A 37 0.48 -0.43 -6.27
CA PHE A 37 -0.75 -0.92 -5.66
C PHE A 37 -1.71 0.24 -5.36
N GLU A 38 -1.24 1.33 -4.76
CA GLU A 38 -2.07 2.52 -4.51
C GLU A 38 -2.70 3.05 -5.80
N GLN A 39 -1.91 3.22 -6.86
CA GLN A 39 -2.40 3.69 -8.15
C GLN A 39 -3.46 2.77 -8.76
N MET A 40 -3.27 1.45 -8.64
CA MET A 40 -4.24 0.46 -9.10
C MET A 40 -5.56 0.59 -8.32
N ILE A 41 -5.51 0.68 -7.00
CA ILE A 41 -6.70 0.85 -6.15
C ILE A 41 -7.43 2.15 -6.50
N VAL A 42 -6.72 3.27 -6.64
CA VAL A 42 -7.31 4.56 -7.01
C VAL A 42 -8.03 4.49 -8.36
N LYS A 43 -7.44 3.81 -9.35
CA LYS A 43 -8.09 3.59 -10.65
C LYS A 43 -9.36 2.74 -10.53
N LYS A 44 -9.31 1.61 -9.80
CA LYS A 44 -10.47 0.73 -9.59
C LYS A 44 -11.61 1.46 -8.86
N ILE A 45 -11.30 2.20 -7.79
CA ILE A 45 -12.29 3.00 -7.05
C ILE A 45 -12.98 4.02 -7.97
N LYS A 46 -12.22 4.71 -8.82
CA LYS A 46 -12.79 5.69 -9.75
C LYS A 46 -13.77 5.03 -10.73
N LEU A 47 -13.44 3.86 -11.26
CA LEU A 47 -14.36 3.09 -12.12
C LEU A 47 -15.65 2.73 -11.37
N PHE A 48 -15.56 2.31 -10.11
CA PHE A 48 -16.75 2.00 -9.31
C PHE A 48 -17.60 3.23 -8.97
N GLU A 49 -16.99 4.41 -8.84
CA GLU A 49 -17.70 5.68 -8.72
C GLU A 49 -18.46 6.02 -10.00
N ASP A 50 -17.80 5.87 -11.16
CA ASP A 50 -18.40 6.13 -12.47
C ASP A 50 -19.54 5.14 -12.78
N ASP A 51 -19.42 3.89 -12.31
CA ASP A 51 -20.44 2.83 -12.42
C ASP A 51 -21.57 2.94 -11.37
N HIS A 52 -21.57 3.98 -10.53
CA HIS A 52 -22.59 4.24 -9.51
C HIS A 52 -22.81 3.05 -8.54
N GLN A 53 -21.74 2.33 -8.17
CA GLN A 53 -21.82 1.29 -7.14
C GLN A 53 -22.13 1.87 -5.76
N GLU A 54 -22.39 1.00 -4.76
CA GLU A 54 -22.80 1.39 -3.41
C GLU A 54 -21.86 2.46 -2.79
N PRO A 55 -22.33 3.70 -2.58
CA PRO A 55 -21.47 4.82 -2.17
C PRO A 55 -20.79 4.61 -0.82
N ASP A 56 -21.45 3.92 0.11
CA ASP A 56 -20.91 3.61 1.43
C ASP A 56 -19.74 2.62 1.34
N LEU A 57 -19.81 1.64 0.43
CA LEU A 57 -18.71 0.70 0.19
C LEU A 57 -17.53 1.39 -0.49
N ILE A 58 -17.80 2.30 -1.43
CA ILE A 58 -16.74 3.13 -2.05
C ILE A 58 -16.03 3.98 -0.99
N LYS A 59 -16.80 4.64 -0.13
CA LYS A 59 -16.26 5.43 0.98
C LYS A 59 -15.43 4.57 1.93
N TYR A 60 -15.92 3.38 2.27
CA TYR A 60 -15.20 2.44 3.11
C TYR A 60 -13.88 2.00 2.45
N ALA A 61 -13.90 1.59 1.18
CA ALA A 61 -12.72 1.25 0.41
C ALA A 61 -11.68 2.38 0.44
N LYS A 62 -12.12 3.63 0.19
CA LYS A 62 -11.27 4.83 0.27
C LYS A 62 -10.58 5.00 1.62
N MET A 63 -11.29 4.72 2.70
CA MET A 63 -10.74 4.84 4.05
C MET A 63 -9.71 3.75 4.35
N ILE A 64 -10.01 2.50 4.00
CA ILE A 64 -9.12 1.37 4.35
C ILE A 64 -7.84 1.35 3.51
N TYR A 65 -7.90 1.64 2.21
CA TYR A 65 -6.68 1.61 1.39
C TYR A 65 -5.69 2.67 1.84
N LYS A 66 -6.15 3.90 2.12
CA LYS A 66 -5.30 4.98 2.62
C LYS A 66 -4.56 4.58 3.89
N LYS A 67 -5.29 4.02 4.88
CA LYS A 67 -4.69 3.55 6.13
C LYS A 67 -3.63 2.46 5.91
N ILE A 68 -3.88 1.53 5.00
CA ILE A 68 -2.93 0.45 4.70
C ILE A 68 -1.69 1.00 4.01
N ILE A 69 -1.86 1.84 2.99
CA ILE A 69 -0.76 2.48 2.25
C ILE A 69 0.10 3.34 3.19
N GLU A 70 -0.51 4.20 4.00
CA GLU A 70 0.18 5.08 4.95
C GLU A 70 1.02 4.26 5.94
N ARG A 71 0.43 3.21 6.52
CA ARG A 71 1.12 2.32 7.46
C ARG A 71 2.29 1.61 6.79
N GLU A 72 2.07 1.01 5.63
CA GLU A 72 3.09 0.22 4.94
C GLU A 72 4.24 1.10 4.45
N THR A 73 3.93 2.28 3.89
CA THR A 73 4.92 3.28 3.47
C THR A 73 5.78 3.71 4.65
N SER A 74 5.18 4.01 5.80
CA SER A 74 5.91 4.41 7.00
C SER A 74 6.89 3.32 7.45
N LEU A 75 6.44 2.05 7.51
CA LEU A 75 7.29 0.92 7.89
C LEU A 75 8.48 0.74 6.94
N ILE A 76 8.23 0.86 5.63
CA ILE A 76 9.28 0.73 4.60
C ILE A 76 10.29 1.86 4.75
N GLN A 77 9.83 3.12 4.88
CA GLN A 77 10.70 4.29 5.00
C GLN A 77 11.53 4.26 6.28
N GLU A 78 10.93 3.93 7.42
CA GLU A 78 11.66 3.77 8.69
C GLU A 78 12.75 2.69 8.57
N THR A 79 12.42 1.54 7.97
CA THR A 79 13.38 0.46 7.76
C THR A 79 14.50 0.87 6.81
N TYR A 80 14.16 1.58 5.74
CA TYR A 80 15.12 2.06 4.75
C TYR A 80 16.13 3.04 5.37
N LEU A 81 15.64 4.02 6.15
CA LEU A 81 16.49 4.99 6.85
C LEU A 81 17.43 4.31 7.84
N LYS A 82 16.93 3.39 8.68
CA LYS A 82 17.77 2.62 9.60
C LYS A 82 18.90 1.86 8.88
N LYS A 83 18.59 1.29 7.71
CA LYS A 83 19.59 0.58 6.89
C LYS A 83 20.62 1.53 6.27
N ILE A 84 20.20 2.72 5.82
CA ILE A 84 21.14 3.76 5.38
C ILE A 84 22.09 4.14 6.53
N ASP A 85 21.53 4.44 7.69
CA ASP A 85 22.30 4.88 8.85
C ASP A 85 23.35 3.82 9.23
N SER A 86 22.94 2.55 9.30
CA SER A 86 23.84 1.44 9.64
C SER A 86 24.88 1.13 8.57
N GLN A 87 24.59 1.31 7.28
CA GLN A 87 25.50 0.89 6.20
C GLN A 87 26.45 2.00 5.74
N TYR A 88 26.05 3.27 5.88
CA TYR A 88 26.75 4.38 5.22
C TYR A 88 27.10 5.55 6.14
N LEU A 89 26.36 5.76 7.24
CA LEU A 89 26.53 6.98 8.07
C LEU A 89 27.17 6.71 9.43
N ASN A 90 26.98 5.52 10.01
CA ASN A 90 27.56 5.10 11.29
C ASN A 90 28.69 4.05 11.13
N SER A 91 29.33 3.98 9.96
CA SER A 91 30.53 3.17 9.73
C SER A 91 31.81 3.86 10.20
#